data_AF-A0A1H0RZK8-F1
#
_entry.id   AF-A0A1H0RZK8-F1
#
_cell.length_a   1.000
_cell.length_b   1.000
_cell.length_c   1.000
_cell.angle_alpha   90.00
_cell.angle_beta   90.00
_cell.angle_gamma   90.00
#
_symmetry.space_group_name_H-M   'P 1'
#
loop_
_entity.id
_entity.type
_entity.pdbx_description
1 polymer ?
#
loop_
_entity_poly.entity_id
_entity_poly.type
_entity_poly.pdbx_seq_one_letter_code
_entity_poly.pdbx_strand_id
1 'polypeptide(L)'
;MDWNLNTCARRGHETYAPDEPGLRDRLCVQTPAGEAWRCLRCATYVVGAPKGSGKADDAPEVPRGRLLRDRRLMRLLAAERVIRGLGLAGLAVLVFVFRKSRGNLQDSFNRDLPLLRPLADQIGWNIDDSKIVRGINDVFSLSERTLTWIAVGLIAYAVLQFVEGTGLWLMKRWGEYFAVVATSIFLPLEVYELTERVTWLRIVLFLVNVAAVVWLIWSKRLFGFRGGGRAFHAEHHAESLMTVERAAAAETAVPAV
;
A
#
# COMPACT_ATOMS: atom_id res chain seq x y z
N MET A 1 -22.37 -9.83 -9.26
CA MET A 1 -21.66 -8.82 -10.07
C MET A 1 -20.42 -9.45 -10.71
N ASP A 2 -20.37 -9.49 -12.04
CA ASP A 2 -19.14 -9.85 -12.76
C ASP A 2 -18.20 -8.64 -12.83
N TRP A 3 -17.07 -8.74 -12.15
CA TRP A 3 -16.06 -7.68 -12.08
C TRP A 3 -15.32 -7.47 -13.40
N ASN A 4 -15.27 -8.50 -14.26
CA ASN A 4 -14.61 -8.42 -15.56
C ASN A 4 -15.41 -7.50 -16.49
N LEU A 5 -16.72 -7.72 -16.59
CA LEU A 5 -17.64 -6.89 -17.38
C LEU A 5 -17.65 -5.43 -16.89
N ASN A 6 -17.79 -5.21 -15.58
CA ASN A 6 -17.76 -3.86 -15.00
C ASN A 6 -16.45 -3.11 -15.28
N THR A 7 -15.33 -3.83 -15.34
CA THR A 7 -14.03 -3.21 -15.65
C THR A 7 -13.93 -2.89 -17.14
N CYS A 8 -14.37 -3.80 -18.02
CA CYS A 8 -14.41 -3.54 -19.46
C CYS A 8 -15.35 -2.39 -19.83
N ALA A 9 -16.51 -2.27 -19.20
CA ALA A 9 -17.42 -1.16 -19.43
C ALA A 9 -16.82 0.21 -19.06
N ARG A 10 -15.94 0.27 -18.05
CA ARG A 10 -15.34 1.52 -17.56
C ARG A 10 -14.00 1.87 -18.18
N ARG A 11 -13.20 0.86 -18.56
CA ARG A 11 -11.81 1.04 -19.05
C ARG A 11 -11.60 0.54 -20.48
N GLY A 12 -12.63 0.00 -21.11
CA GLY A 12 -12.56 -0.64 -22.41
C GLY A 12 -12.09 -2.10 -22.34
N HIS A 13 -12.22 -2.77 -23.48
CA HIS A 13 -11.81 -4.16 -23.66
C HIS A 13 -10.31 -4.26 -23.92
N GLU A 14 -9.70 -5.40 -23.58
CA GLU A 14 -8.27 -5.65 -23.81
C GLU A 14 -8.15 -6.71 -24.91
N THR A 15 -7.70 -6.30 -26.10
CA THR A 15 -7.58 -7.16 -27.29
C THR A 15 -6.12 -7.24 -27.72
N TYR A 16 -5.66 -8.43 -28.10
CA TYR A 16 -4.28 -8.67 -28.47
C TYR A 16 -4.21 -9.65 -29.65
N ALA A 17 -3.34 -9.38 -30.61
CA ALA A 17 -3.09 -10.22 -31.77
C ALA A 17 -1.78 -11.01 -31.60
N PRO A 18 -1.84 -12.29 -31.20
CA PRO A 18 -0.66 -13.13 -31.10
C PRO A 18 -0.07 -13.44 -32.49
N ASP A 19 1.26 -13.55 -32.58
CA ASP A 19 2.00 -13.96 -33.78
C ASP A 19 1.79 -15.45 -34.09
N GLU A 20 1.50 -16.25 -33.06
CA GLU A 20 1.24 -17.69 -33.18
C GLU A 20 -0.10 -17.96 -33.89
N PRO A 21 -0.11 -18.53 -35.11
CA PRO A 21 -1.32 -18.63 -35.93
C PRO A 21 -2.47 -19.37 -35.24
N GLY A 22 -2.17 -20.48 -34.57
CA GLY A 22 -3.17 -21.29 -33.88
C GLY A 22 -3.87 -20.58 -32.71
N LEU A 23 -3.24 -19.59 -32.09
CA LEU A 23 -3.87 -18.76 -31.05
C LEU A 23 -4.59 -17.57 -31.68
N ARG A 24 -4.01 -16.99 -32.74
CA ARG A 24 -4.59 -15.85 -33.45
C ARG A 24 -5.96 -16.19 -34.04
N ASP A 25 -6.07 -17.34 -34.69
CA ASP A 25 -7.31 -17.77 -35.36
C ASP A 25 -8.47 -18.01 -34.38
N ARG A 26 -8.17 -18.30 -33.11
CA ARG A 26 -9.17 -18.50 -32.05
C ARG A 26 -9.57 -17.20 -31.35
N LEU A 27 -8.75 -16.17 -31.48
CA LEU A 27 -8.98 -14.85 -30.87
C LEU A 27 -9.53 -13.83 -31.85
N CYS A 28 -9.48 -14.10 -33.15
CA CYS A 28 -10.00 -13.24 -34.20
C CYS A 28 -11.16 -13.93 -34.93
N VAL A 29 -12.20 -13.16 -35.25
CA VAL A 29 -13.29 -13.60 -36.12
C VAL A 29 -13.63 -12.49 -37.12
N GLN A 30 -13.91 -12.87 -38.36
CA GLN A 30 -14.43 -11.94 -39.36
C GLN A 30 -15.93 -11.79 -39.18
N THR A 31 -16.40 -10.56 -39.02
CA THR A 31 -17.82 -10.22 -38.92
C THR A 31 -18.24 -9.31 -40.07
N PRO A 32 -19.55 -9.18 -40.38
CA PRO A 32 -20.01 -8.23 -41.39
C PRO A 32 -19.62 -6.77 -41.10
N ALA A 33 -19.37 -6.43 -39.84
CA ALA A 33 -18.92 -5.11 -39.40
C ALA A 33 -17.38 -4.93 -39.46
N GLY A 34 -16.64 -5.98 -39.86
CA GLY A 34 -15.18 -6.00 -39.90
C GLY A 34 -14.57 -7.07 -38.99
N GLU A 35 -13.25 -7.03 -38.85
CA GLU A 35 -12.50 -7.92 -37.97
C GLU A 35 -12.87 -7.65 -36.50
N ALA A 36 -13.10 -8.71 -35.73
CA ALA A 36 -13.42 -8.64 -34.31
C ALA A 36 -12.49 -9.50 -33.48
N TRP A 37 -12.02 -8.96 -32.36
CA TRP A 37 -11.04 -9.59 -31.48
C TRP A 37 -11.64 -9.91 -30.11
N ARG A 38 -11.34 -11.11 -29.60
CA ARG A 38 -11.81 -11.58 -28.31
C ARG A 38 -11.07 -10.88 -27.18
N CYS A 39 -11.82 -10.28 -26.26
CA CYS A 39 -11.25 -9.61 -25.10
C CYS A 39 -10.59 -10.60 -24.14
N LEU A 40 -9.31 -10.39 -23.82
CA LEU A 40 -8.53 -11.17 -22.86
C LEU A 40 -9.04 -11.05 -21.40
N ARG A 41 -10.04 -10.20 -21.11
CA ARG A 41 -10.64 -10.08 -19.77
C ARG A 41 -11.99 -10.77 -19.66
N CYS A 42 -12.94 -10.36 -20.50
CA CYS A 42 -14.36 -10.73 -20.41
C CYS A 42 -14.77 -11.72 -21.50
N ALA A 43 -13.85 -12.13 -22.38
CA ALA A 43 -14.09 -13.07 -23.46
C ALA A 43 -15.12 -12.64 -24.53
N THR A 44 -15.63 -11.41 -24.47
CA THR A 44 -16.49 -10.80 -25.50
C THR A 44 -15.68 -10.42 -26.74
N TYR A 45 -16.22 -10.62 -27.94
CA TYR A 45 -15.64 -10.12 -29.18
C TYR A 45 -15.94 -8.64 -29.37
N VAL A 46 -14.93 -7.89 -29.78
CA VAL A 46 -15.00 -6.44 -30.01
C VAL A 46 -14.54 -6.16 -31.42
N VAL A 47 -15.40 -5.49 -32.21
CA VAL A 47 -15.11 -5.11 -33.59
C VAL A 47 -14.07 -3.99 -33.62
N GLY A 48 -13.10 -4.10 -34.52
CA GLY A 48 -12.03 -3.12 -34.72
C GLY A 48 -10.64 -3.72 -34.47
N ALA A 49 -9.60 -2.93 -34.76
CA ALA A 49 -8.21 -3.34 -34.62
C ALA A 49 -7.86 -3.74 -33.16
N PRO A 50 -6.96 -4.72 -32.96
CA PRO A 50 -6.52 -5.12 -31.64
C PRO A 50 -5.70 -3.99 -30.98
N LYS A 51 -5.74 -3.89 -29.65
CA LYS A 51 -4.97 -2.85 -28.92
C LYS A 51 -3.46 -3.09 -28.93
N GLY A 52 -3.02 -4.33 -29.15
CA GLY A 52 -1.62 -4.70 -29.27
C GLY A 52 -1.43 -5.96 -30.10
N SER A 53 -0.19 -6.24 -30.47
CA SER A 53 0.21 -7.41 -31.23
C SER A 53 1.62 -7.87 -30.85
N GLY A 54 1.97 -9.11 -31.18
CA GLY A 54 3.30 -9.70 -30.92
C GLY A 54 3.18 -11.15 -30.44
N LYS A 55 4.23 -11.70 -29.84
CA LYS A 55 4.20 -13.07 -29.32
C LYS A 55 3.22 -13.24 -28.16
N ALA A 56 2.61 -14.41 -28.04
CA ALA A 56 1.68 -14.70 -26.93
C ALA A 56 2.32 -14.49 -25.54
N ASP A 57 3.63 -14.75 -25.41
CA ASP A 57 4.42 -14.55 -24.18
C ASP A 57 4.59 -13.07 -23.78
N ASP A 58 4.37 -12.15 -24.72
CA ASP A 58 4.47 -10.71 -24.52
C ASP A 58 3.09 -10.05 -24.37
N ALA A 59 2.02 -10.84 -24.36
CA ALA A 59 0.65 -10.34 -24.19
C ALA A 59 0.48 -9.64 -22.84
N PRO A 60 -0.36 -8.58 -22.76
CA PRO A 60 -0.58 -7.87 -21.52
C PRO A 60 -1.26 -8.77 -20.49
N GLU A 61 -0.74 -8.75 -19.27
CA GLU A 61 -1.37 -9.47 -18.16
C GLU A 61 -2.68 -8.83 -17.75
N VAL A 62 -3.76 -9.57 -17.96
CA VAL A 62 -5.11 -9.09 -17.68
C VAL A 62 -5.63 -9.73 -16.39
N PRO A 63 -5.63 -9.02 -15.25
CA PRO A 63 -6.18 -9.56 -14.02
C PRO A 63 -7.68 -9.82 -14.18
N ARG A 64 -8.13 -11.03 -13.80
CA ARG A 64 -9.53 -11.48 -13.84
C ARG A 64 -10.05 -11.80 -12.43
N GLY A 65 -11.36 -11.65 -12.22
CA GLY A 65 -12.05 -12.19 -11.04
C GLY A 65 -11.51 -11.69 -9.69
N ARG A 66 -11.05 -12.61 -8.82
CA ARG A 66 -10.59 -12.33 -7.44
C ARG A 66 -9.39 -11.37 -7.40
N LEU A 67 -8.47 -11.46 -8.37
CA LEU A 67 -7.29 -10.59 -8.46
C LEU A 67 -7.66 -9.09 -8.66
N LEU A 68 -8.79 -8.80 -9.31
CA LEU A 68 -9.30 -7.42 -9.44
C LEU A 68 -9.82 -6.87 -8.11
N ARG A 69 -10.36 -7.73 -7.24
CA ARG A 69 -10.83 -7.37 -5.90
C ARG A 69 -9.64 -7.08 -4.99
N ASP A 70 -8.63 -7.92 -5.03
CA ASP A 70 -7.40 -7.76 -4.25
C ASP A 70 -6.70 -6.44 -4.61
N ARG A 71 -6.71 -6.07 -5.90
CA ARG A 71 -6.21 -4.77 -6.36
C ARG A 71 -6.95 -3.56 -5.77
N ARG A 72 -8.26 -3.66 -5.53
CA ARG A 72 -9.03 -2.59 -4.88
C ARG A 72 -8.80 -2.56 -3.37
N LEU A 73 -8.76 -3.74 -2.73
CA LEU A 73 -8.41 -3.88 -1.31
C LEU A 73 -7.03 -3.28 -1.04
N MET A 74 -6.03 -3.58 -1.87
CA MET A 74 -4.69 -3.00 -1.75
C MET A 74 -4.70 -1.47 -1.90
N ARG A 75 -5.51 -0.91 -2.80
CA ARG A 75 -5.64 0.56 -2.93
C ARG A 75 -6.34 1.21 -1.74
N LEU A 76 -7.31 0.54 -1.13
CA LEU A 76 -7.96 1.01 0.10
C LEU A 76 -6.96 1.00 1.26
N LEU A 77 -6.19 -0.07 1.42
CA LEU A 77 -5.12 -0.16 2.41
C LEU A 77 -4.04 0.91 2.16
N ALA A 78 -3.68 1.15 0.91
CA ALA A 78 -2.76 2.22 0.54
C ALA A 78 -3.30 3.61 0.92
N ALA A 79 -4.57 3.90 0.62
CA ALA A 79 -5.21 5.16 0.96
C ALA A 79 -5.28 5.38 2.47
N GLU A 80 -5.61 4.33 3.23
CA GLU A 80 -5.61 4.36 4.70
C GLU A 80 -4.24 4.75 5.25
N ARG A 81 -3.17 4.14 4.74
CA ARG A 81 -1.79 4.49 5.15
C ARG A 81 -1.42 5.93 4.82
N VAL A 82 -1.80 6.42 3.64
CA VAL A 82 -1.58 7.83 3.26
C VAL A 82 -2.32 8.78 4.20
N ILE A 83 -3.57 8.49 4.54
CA ILE A 83 -4.36 9.29 5.50
C ILE A 83 -3.67 9.29 6.87
N ARG A 84 -3.23 8.13 7.35
CA ARG A 84 -2.48 8.01 8.61
C ARG A 84 -1.17 8.80 8.56
N GLY A 85 -0.43 8.73 7.46
CA GLY A 85 0.77 9.51 7.21
C GLY A 85 0.52 11.02 7.23
N LEU A 86 -0.57 11.49 6.62
CA LEU A 86 -1.00 12.89 6.69
C LEU A 86 -1.33 13.32 8.12
N GLY A 87 -2.03 12.47 8.88
CA GLY A 87 -2.34 12.72 10.29
C GLY A 87 -1.07 12.86 11.15
N LEU A 88 -0.10 11.96 10.95
CA LEU A 88 1.20 12.01 11.63
C LEU A 88 2.02 13.25 11.25
N ALA A 89 2.04 13.61 9.97
CA ALA A 89 2.70 14.82 9.49
C ALA A 89 2.05 16.08 10.09
N GLY A 90 0.72 16.14 10.13
CA GLY A 90 -0.03 17.21 10.78
C GLY A 90 0.28 17.31 12.27
N LEU A 91 0.36 16.17 12.97
CA LEU A 91 0.77 16.11 14.37
C LEU A 91 2.21 16.60 14.57
N ALA A 92 3.14 16.24 13.67
CA ALA A 92 4.51 16.73 13.72
C ALA A 92 4.59 18.25 13.53
N VAL A 93 3.81 18.81 12.60
CA VAL A 93 3.67 20.26 12.41
C VAL A 93 3.11 20.91 13.67
N LEU A 94 2.09 20.32 14.28
CA LEU A 94 1.52 20.82 15.54
C LEU A 94 2.57 20.85 16.65
N VAL A 95 3.35 19.78 16.83
CA VAL A 95 4.44 19.73 17.81
C VAL A 95 5.52 20.78 17.49
N PHE A 96 5.85 20.98 16.21
CA PHE A 96 6.83 21.97 15.80
C PHE A 96 6.37 23.41 16.06
N VAL A 97 5.11 23.72 15.75
CA VAL A 97 4.49 25.01 16.06
C VAL A 97 4.45 25.22 17.56
N PHE A 98 3.97 24.23 18.32
CA PHE A 98 3.94 24.26 19.79
C PHE A 98 5.32 24.50 20.40
N ARG A 99 6.37 23.83 19.88
CA ARG A 99 7.75 24.08 20.30
C ARG A 99 8.17 25.53 20.05
N LYS A 100 7.83 26.10 18.89
CA LYS A 100 8.18 27.49 18.54
C LYS A 100 7.41 28.52 19.37
N SER A 101 6.16 28.24 19.74
CA SER A 101 5.28 29.16 20.47
C SER A 101 5.12 28.82 21.95
N ARG A 102 5.98 27.96 22.51
CA ARG A 102 5.87 27.48 23.90
C ARG A 102 5.81 28.63 24.92
N GLY A 103 6.67 29.65 24.77
CA GLY A 103 6.65 30.84 25.65
C GLY A 103 5.30 31.57 25.60
N ASN A 104 4.87 31.99 24.41
CA ASN A 104 3.60 32.72 24.24
C ASN A 104 2.36 31.91 24.65
N LEU A 105 2.36 30.59 24.42
CA LEU A 105 1.26 29.68 24.77
C LEU A 105 1.17 29.46 26.28
N GLN A 106 2.31 29.28 26.95
CA GLN A 106 2.35 29.10 28.41
C GLN A 106 1.96 30.38 29.13
N ASP A 107 2.41 31.53 28.63
CA ASP A 107 2.03 32.85 29.18
C ASP A 107 0.54 33.14 28.96
N SER A 108 -0.01 32.80 27.79
CA SER A 108 -1.44 32.97 27.53
C SER A 108 -2.30 31.99 28.32
N PHE A 109 -1.86 30.74 28.46
CA PHE A 109 -2.55 29.74 29.27
C PHE A 109 -2.58 30.16 30.74
N ASN A 110 -1.46 30.60 31.32
CA ASN A 110 -1.41 31.07 32.71
C ASN A 110 -2.24 32.34 32.93
N ARG A 111 -2.36 33.21 31.93
CA ARG A 111 -3.17 34.43 31.99
C ARG A 111 -4.68 34.14 31.86
N ASP A 112 -5.05 33.20 31.01
CA ASP A 112 -6.45 32.97 30.63
C ASP A 112 -7.12 31.87 31.50
N LEU A 113 -6.34 30.94 32.07
CA LEU A 113 -6.82 29.88 32.98
C LEU A 113 -7.60 30.42 34.20
N PRO A 114 -7.18 31.51 34.88
CA PRO A 114 -7.93 32.08 36.00
C PRO A 114 -9.31 32.64 35.59
N LEU A 115 -9.47 33.09 34.35
CA LEU A 115 -10.72 33.66 33.83
C LEU A 115 -11.79 32.61 33.58
N LEU A 116 -11.39 31.35 33.39
CA LEU A 116 -12.29 30.22 33.15
C LEU A 116 -12.74 29.52 34.44
N ARG A 117 -12.11 29.83 35.58
CA ARG A 117 -12.46 29.26 36.91
C ARG A 117 -13.94 29.44 37.28
N PRO A 118 -14.55 30.63 37.15
CA PRO A 118 -15.95 30.83 37.55
C PRO A 118 -16.92 29.99 36.72
N LEU A 119 -16.61 29.81 35.43
CA LEU A 119 -17.42 29.00 34.52
C LEU A 119 -17.26 27.50 34.80
N ALA A 120 -16.05 27.05 35.14
CA ALA A 120 -15.75 25.65 35.46
C ALA A 120 -16.37 25.20 36.78
N ASP A 121 -16.34 26.06 37.81
CA ASP A 121 -16.97 25.77 39.10
C ASP A 121 -18.50 25.71 38.97
N GLN A 122 -19.09 26.54 38.11
CA GLN A 122 -20.54 26.53 37.85
C GLN A 122 -21.02 25.23 37.15
N ILE A 123 -20.16 24.58 36.37
CA ILE A 123 -20.43 23.26 35.75
C ILE A 123 -19.92 22.08 36.62
N GLY A 124 -19.41 22.35 37.83
CA GLY A 124 -18.89 21.33 38.74
C GLY A 124 -17.60 20.66 38.29
N TRP A 125 -16.85 21.28 37.36
CA TRP A 125 -15.61 20.73 36.82
C TRP A 125 -14.41 21.30 37.58
N ASN A 126 -13.78 20.45 38.39
CA ASN A 126 -12.62 20.82 39.20
C ASN A 126 -11.35 20.90 38.34
N ILE A 127 -11.03 22.11 37.86
CA ILE A 127 -9.94 22.39 36.90
C ILE A 127 -8.58 21.93 37.41
N ASP A 128 -8.29 22.13 38.70
CA ASP A 128 -6.98 21.87 39.31
C ASP A 128 -6.64 20.38 39.42
N ASP A 129 -7.66 19.53 39.55
CA ASP A 129 -7.50 18.07 39.66
C ASP A 129 -7.84 17.32 38.36
N SER A 130 -8.11 18.05 37.27
CA SER A 130 -8.44 17.42 35.99
C SER A 130 -7.20 16.79 35.34
N LYS A 131 -7.34 15.56 34.84
CA LYS A 131 -6.28 14.86 34.09
C LYS A 131 -5.85 15.62 32.83
N ILE A 132 -6.73 16.46 32.28
CA ILE A 132 -6.51 17.23 31.07
C ILE A 132 -5.54 18.39 31.35
N VAL A 133 -5.76 19.17 32.42
CA VAL A 133 -4.87 20.28 32.81
C VAL A 133 -3.49 19.77 33.20
N ARG A 134 -3.42 18.64 33.95
CA ARG A 134 -2.14 17.97 34.23
C ARG A 134 -1.41 17.53 32.96
N GLY A 135 -2.10 16.87 32.03
CA GLY A 135 -1.48 16.44 30.76
C GLY A 135 -0.97 17.62 29.92
N ILE A 136 -1.67 18.76 29.93
CA ILE A 136 -1.22 19.98 29.26
C ILE A 136 0.04 20.53 29.93
N ASN A 137 0.07 20.63 31.26
CA ASN A 137 1.25 21.07 32.01
C ASN A 137 2.45 20.12 31.83
N ASP A 138 2.23 18.81 31.82
CA ASP A 138 3.27 17.81 31.56
C ASP A 138 3.88 18.02 30.17
N VAL A 139 3.05 18.28 29.14
CA VAL A 139 3.52 18.58 27.78
C VAL A 139 4.30 19.90 27.71
N PHE A 140 3.92 20.92 28.50
CA PHE A 140 4.71 22.14 28.66
C PHE A 140 6.05 21.88 29.39
N SER A 141 6.10 20.93 30.32
CA SER A 141 7.30 20.58 31.08
C SER A 141 8.33 19.73 30.32
N LEU A 142 7.94 19.10 29.21
CA LEU A 142 8.86 18.29 28.38
C LEU A 142 10.07 19.13 27.92
N SER A 143 11.28 18.56 27.84
CA SER A 143 12.42 19.34 27.34
C SER A 143 12.28 19.67 25.84
N GLU A 144 12.86 20.77 25.37
CA GLU A 144 12.88 21.10 23.93
C GLU A 144 13.53 19.99 23.08
N ARG A 145 14.55 19.34 23.65
CA ARG A 145 15.22 18.20 23.02
C ARG A 145 14.26 17.02 22.87
N THR A 146 13.45 16.73 23.88
CA THR A 146 12.42 15.67 23.82
C THR A 146 11.36 15.97 22.77
N LEU A 147 10.82 17.20 22.74
CA LEU A 147 9.86 17.61 21.70
C LEU A 147 10.45 17.50 20.29
N THR A 148 11.74 17.84 20.13
CA THR A 148 12.44 17.71 18.86
C THR A 148 12.55 16.24 18.43
N TRP A 149 12.93 15.34 19.33
CA TRP A 149 12.96 13.90 19.04
C TRP A 149 11.59 13.31 18.74
N ILE A 150 10.53 13.76 19.43
CA ILE A 150 9.15 13.38 19.13
C ILE A 150 8.78 13.83 17.70
N ALA A 151 9.05 15.09 17.35
CA ALA A 151 8.77 15.60 16.01
C ALA A 151 9.55 14.84 14.93
N VAL A 152 10.83 14.54 15.14
CA VAL A 152 11.65 13.73 14.23
C VAL A 152 11.06 12.33 14.07
N GLY A 153 10.67 11.67 15.17
CA GLY A 153 10.03 10.35 15.14
C GLY A 153 8.71 10.35 14.37
N LEU A 154 7.85 11.36 14.59
CA LEU A 154 6.59 11.52 13.86
C LEU A 154 6.82 11.73 12.36
N ILE A 155 7.79 12.55 11.98
CA ILE A 155 8.15 12.78 10.57
C ILE A 155 8.67 11.50 9.93
N ALA A 156 9.61 10.81 10.60
CA ALA A 156 10.16 9.55 10.10
C ALA A 156 9.06 8.50 9.87
N TYR A 157 8.13 8.38 10.82
CA TYR A 157 7.03 7.44 10.70
C TYR A 157 6.00 7.85 9.63
N ALA A 158 5.73 9.15 9.48
CA ALA A 158 4.90 9.66 8.40
C ALA A 158 5.51 9.33 7.02
N VAL A 159 6.82 9.54 6.84
CA VAL A 159 7.55 9.17 5.62
C VAL A 159 7.41 7.68 5.33
N LEU A 160 7.61 6.82 6.33
CA LEU A 160 7.45 5.38 6.19
C LEU A 160 6.04 5.02 5.70
N GLN A 161 4.99 5.61 6.28
CA GLN A 161 3.61 5.38 5.84
C GLN A 161 3.34 5.86 4.41
N PHE A 162 3.89 7.01 4.00
CA PHE A 162 3.76 7.50 2.62
C PHE A 162 4.45 6.59 1.61
N VAL A 163 5.64 6.10 1.94
CA VAL A 163 6.38 5.22 1.04
C VAL A 163 5.69 3.85 0.93
N GLU A 164 5.21 3.27 2.04
CA GLU A 164 4.42 2.03 1.99
C GLU A 164 3.09 2.21 1.25
N GLY A 165 2.38 3.32 1.51
CA GLY A 165 1.15 3.68 0.81
C GLY A 165 1.38 3.80 -0.70
N THR A 166 2.46 4.44 -1.10
CA THR A 166 2.85 4.58 -2.52
C THR A 166 3.23 3.22 -3.13
N GLY A 167 3.96 2.38 -2.39
CA GLY A 167 4.30 1.02 -2.80
C GLY A 167 3.07 0.15 -3.07
N LEU A 168 2.12 0.13 -2.14
CA LEU A 168 0.85 -0.59 -2.27
C LEU A 168 -0.04 -0.02 -3.39
N TRP A 169 -0.05 1.31 -3.57
CA TRP A 169 -0.84 1.95 -4.61
C TRP A 169 -0.35 1.59 -6.02
N LEU A 170 0.98 1.58 -6.19
CA LEU A 170 1.63 1.29 -7.46
C LEU A 170 1.69 -0.21 -7.77
N MET A 171 1.59 -1.09 -6.76
CA MET A 171 1.79 -2.55 -6.91
C MET A 171 3.06 -2.89 -7.70
N LYS A 172 4.12 -2.11 -7.49
CA LYS A 172 5.42 -2.30 -8.15
C LYS A 172 6.40 -2.94 -7.18
N ARG A 173 7.34 -3.76 -7.70
CA ARG A 173 8.40 -4.43 -6.92
C ARG A 173 9.19 -3.51 -6.00
N TRP A 174 9.30 -2.21 -6.30
CA TRP A 174 9.97 -1.26 -5.40
C TRP A 174 9.29 -1.14 -4.03
N GLY A 175 7.96 -1.31 -3.95
CA GLY A 175 7.26 -1.38 -2.66
C GLY A 175 7.67 -2.59 -1.82
N GLU A 176 8.02 -3.72 -2.45
CA GLU A 176 8.51 -4.92 -1.75
C GLU A 176 9.94 -4.71 -1.24
N TYR A 177 10.80 -4.05 -2.02
CA TYR A 177 12.15 -3.67 -1.57
C TYR A 177 12.08 -2.71 -0.38
N PHE A 178 11.17 -1.73 -0.44
CA PHE A 178 10.98 -0.80 0.66
C PHE A 178 10.43 -1.48 1.90
N ALA A 179 9.46 -2.40 1.79
CA ALA A 179 8.94 -3.14 2.94
C ALA A 179 10.06 -3.89 3.67
N VAL A 180 10.98 -4.54 2.93
CA VAL A 180 12.16 -5.19 3.53
C VAL A 180 13.05 -4.18 4.25
N VAL A 181 13.35 -3.03 3.63
CA VAL A 181 14.19 -1.98 4.25
C VAL A 181 13.52 -1.40 5.50
N ALA A 182 12.23 -1.08 5.43
CA ALA A 182 11.44 -0.54 6.53
C ALA A 182 11.44 -1.49 7.73
N THR A 183 11.21 -2.79 7.49
CA THR A 183 11.23 -3.81 8.55
C THR A 183 12.66 -4.01 9.10
N SER A 184 13.68 -3.89 8.25
CA SER A 184 15.08 -4.09 8.65
C SER A 184 15.65 -2.91 9.45
N ILE A 185 15.12 -1.69 9.28
CA ILE A 185 15.61 -0.49 9.98
C ILE A 185 15.42 -0.57 11.51
N PHE A 186 14.46 -1.38 11.97
CA PHE A 186 14.18 -1.60 13.38
C PHE A 186 15.08 -2.68 14.01
N LEU A 187 15.71 -3.55 13.20
CA LEU A 187 16.57 -4.63 13.70
C LEU A 187 17.78 -4.13 14.51
N PRO A 188 18.54 -3.08 14.09
CA PRO A 188 19.66 -2.58 14.88
C PRO A 188 19.23 -2.06 16.26
N LEU A 189 18.06 -1.42 16.34
CA LEU A 189 17.50 -0.92 17.60
C LEU A 189 17.13 -2.09 18.52
N GLU A 190 16.47 -3.11 17.98
CA GLU A 190 16.12 -4.33 18.74
C GLU A 190 17.37 -5.07 19.25
N VAL A 191 18.43 -5.16 18.43
CA VAL A 191 19.71 -5.76 18.84
C VAL A 191 20.34 -4.96 19.99
N TYR A 192 20.36 -3.63 19.90
CA TYR A 192 20.87 -2.79 20.99
C TYR A 192 20.08 -3.01 22.29
N GLU A 193 18.74 -3.01 22.21
CA GLU A 193 17.89 -3.27 23.38
C GLU A 193 18.07 -4.67 23.98
N LEU A 194 18.33 -5.68 23.14
CA LEU A 194 18.64 -7.04 23.56
C LEU A 194 20.00 -7.12 24.28
N THR A 195 20.99 -6.32 23.90
CA THR A 195 22.27 -6.26 24.61
C THR A 195 22.16 -5.59 25.98
N GLU A 196 21.23 -4.65 26.15
CA GLU A 196 21.09 -3.90 27.40
C GLU A 196 20.12 -4.58 28.39
N ARG A 197 18.99 -5.12 27.92
CA ARG A 197 18.06 -5.91 28.75
C ARG A 197 17.41 -7.05 27.96
N VAL A 198 17.82 -8.27 28.27
CA VAL A 198 17.25 -9.49 27.71
C VAL A 198 15.92 -9.80 28.39
N THR A 199 14.82 -9.73 27.65
CA THR A 199 13.52 -10.24 28.08
C THR A 199 12.98 -11.21 27.03
N TRP A 200 12.27 -12.25 27.47
CA TRP A 200 11.69 -13.25 26.55
C TRP A 200 10.79 -12.63 25.48
N LEU A 201 10.00 -11.62 25.85
CA LEU A 201 9.15 -10.88 24.90
C LEU A 201 9.96 -10.21 23.79
N ARG A 202 11.10 -9.59 24.12
CA ARG A 202 11.99 -8.93 23.13
C ARG A 202 12.65 -9.93 22.20
N ILE A 203 13.08 -11.09 22.71
CA ILE A 203 13.64 -12.17 21.89
C ILE A 203 12.59 -12.65 20.87
N VAL A 204 11.36 -12.89 21.31
CA VAL A 204 10.27 -13.34 20.44
C VAL A 204 9.96 -12.31 19.36
N LEU A 205 9.84 -11.03 19.73
CA LEU A 205 9.62 -9.92 18.78
C LEU A 205 10.73 -9.85 17.73
N PHE A 206 11.99 -9.91 18.17
CA PHE A 206 13.14 -9.90 17.26
C PHE A 206 13.12 -11.08 16.28
N LEU A 207 12.86 -12.30 16.77
CA LEU A 207 12.76 -13.49 15.92
C LEU A 207 11.63 -13.38 14.88
N VAL A 208 10.48 -12.82 15.28
CA VAL A 208 9.36 -12.59 14.35
C VAL A 208 9.73 -11.58 13.28
N ASN A 209 10.39 -10.47 13.63
CA ASN A 209 10.83 -9.46 12.66
C ASN A 209 11.89 -10.03 11.70
N VAL A 210 12.87 -10.77 12.21
CA VAL A 210 13.86 -11.47 11.38
C VAL A 210 13.19 -12.48 10.44
N ALA A 211 12.26 -13.29 10.96
CA ALA A 211 11.53 -14.27 10.15
C ALA A 211 10.70 -13.58 9.05
N ALA A 212 10.04 -12.46 9.35
CA ALA A 212 9.28 -11.68 8.36
C ALA A 212 10.18 -11.14 7.25
N VAL A 213 11.36 -10.59 7.60
CA VAL A 213 12.35 -10.10 6.63
C VAL A 213 12.87 -11.23 5.74
N VAL A 214 13.27 -12.36 6.35
CA VAL A 214 13.78 -13.54 5.61
C VAL A 214 12.69 -14.11 4.69
N TRP A 215 11.47 -14.25 5.19
CA TRP A 215 10.34 -14.75 4.42
C TRP A 215 9.99 -13.85 3.23
N LEU A 216 10.04 -12.51 3.40
CA LEU A 216 9.82 -11.56 2.31
C LEU A 216 10.91 -11.67 1.24
N ILE A 217 12.18 -11.71 1.63
CA ILE A 217 13.31 -11.86 0.70
C ILE A 217 13.19 -13.17 -0.08
N TRP A 218 12.85 -14.26 0.61
CA TRP A 218 12.73 -15.59 0.00
C TRP A 218 11.51 -15.68 -0.92
N SER A 219 10.30 -15.37 -0.44
CA SER A 219 9.06 -15.60 -1.21
C SER A 219 9.00 -14.75 -2.49
N LYS A 220 9.57 -13.53 -2.43
CA LYS A 220 9.54 -12.57 -3.55
C LYS A 220 10.81 -12.55 -4.40
N ARG A 221 11.79 -13.42 -4.10
CA ARG A 221 13.05 -13.55 -4.88
C ARG A 221 13.77 -12.20 -5.04
N LEU A 222 13.72 -11.38 -3.99
CA LEU A 222 14.32 -10.05 -3.97
C LEU A 222 15.86 -10.17 -3.93
N PHE A 223 16.56 -9.15 -4.45
CA PHE A 223 18.04 -9.05 -4.40
C PHE A 223 18.81 -10.20 -5.07
N GLY A 224 18.25 -10.81 -6.12
CA GLY A 224 18.97 -11.83 -6.91
C GLY A 224 18.86 -13.25 -6.35
N PHE A 225 18.20 -13.44 -5.21
CA PHE A 225 17.93 -14.77 -4.64
C PHE A 225 17.03 -15.60 -5.57
N ARG A 226 17.33 -16.89 -5.80
CA ARG A 226 16.59 -17.81 -6.70
C ARG A 226 16.34 -17.28 -8.13
N GLY A 227 17.34 -16.68 -8.76
CA GLY A 227 17.29 -16.25 -10.17
C GLY A 227 16.81 -14.81 -10.40
N GLY A 228 16.50 -14.08 -9.32
CA GLY A 228 16.29 -12.63 -9.35
C GLY A 228 15.25 -12.14 -10.35
N GLY A 229 15.51 -10.98 -10.96
CA GLY A 229 14.59 -10.38 -11.94
C GLY A 229 14.32 -11.23 -13.17
N ARG A 230 15.28 -12.07 -13.60
CA ARG A 230 15.11 -12.93 -14.78
C ARG A 230 14.10 -14.05 -14.55
N ALA A 231 14.12 -14.68 -13.38
CA ALA A 231 13.13 -15.70 -13.03
C ALA A 231 11.71 -15.11 -12.86
N PHE A 232 11.61 -13.85 -12.41
CA PHE A 232 10.36 -13.10 -12.35
C PHE A 232 9.83 -12.79 -13.77
N HIS A 233 10.68 -12.31 -14.69
CA HIS A 233 10.27 -12.11 -16.07
C HIS A 233 9.83 -13.41 -16.75
N ALA A 234 10.51 -14.53 -16.48
CA ALA A 234 10.10 -15.84 -17.01
C ALA A 234 8.73 -16.30 -16.49
N GLU A 235 8.42 -16.03 -15.22
CA GLU A 235 7.11 -16.33 -14.62
C GLU A 235 6.01 -15.44 -15.23
N HIS A 236 6.29 -14.14 -15.44
CA HIS A 236 5.41 -13.21 -16.15
C HIS A 236 5.12 -13.66 -17.59
N HIS A 237 6.15 -14.06 -18.37
CA HIS A 237 5.95 -14.59 -19.72
C HIS A 237 5.05 -15.84 -19.73
N ALA A 238 5.22 -16.74 -18.76
CA ALA A 238 4.36 -17.90 -18.60
C ALA A 238 2.90 -17.52 -18.24
N GLU A 239 2.69 -16.53 -17.38
CA GLU A 239 1.33 -16.04 -17.06
C GLU A 239 0.65 -15.32 -18.24
N SER A 240 1.42 -14.59 -19.05
CA SER A 240 0.95 -13.97 -20.30
C SER A 240 0.48 -15.01 -21.31
N LEU A 241 1.28 -16.04 -21.60
CA LEU A 241 0.90 -17.14 -22.48
C LEU A 241 -0.37 -17.84 -21.97
N MET A 242 -0.43 -18.18 -20.68
CA MET A 242 -1.61 -18.79 -20.08
C MET A 242 -2.87 -17.91 -20.17
N THR A 243 -2.72 -16.59 -20.22
CA THR A 243 -3.85 -15.65 -20.40
C THR A 243 -4.41 -15.73 -21.82
N VAL A 244 -3.53 -15.78 -22.83
CA VAL A 244 -3.88 -15.94 -24.24
C VAL A 244 -4.49 -17.31 -24.49
N GLU A 245 -3.85 -18.39 -24.01
CA GLU A 245 -4.34 -19.75 -24.14
C GLU A 245 -5.72 -19.94 -23.51
N ARG A 246 -5.96 -19.42 -22.29
CA ARG A 246 -7.28 -19.49 -21.66
C ARG A 246 -8.34 -18.69 -22.43
N ALA A 247 -7.97 -17.55 -22.99
CA ALA A 247 -8.90 -16.76 -23.80
C ALA A 247 -9.29 -17.52 -25.08
N ALA A 248 -8.32 -18.19 -25.72
CA ALA A 248 -8.52 -19.04 -26.88
C ALA A 248 -9.25 -20.36 -26.55
N ALA A 249 -9.06 -20.93 -25.35
CA ALA A 249 -9.68 -22.19 -24.89
C ALA A 249 -11.16 -22.07 -24.53
N ALA A 250 -11.58 -20.89 -24.05
CA ALA A 250 -12.97 -20.63 -23.65
C ALA A 250 -13.99 -20.71 -24.81
N GLU A 251 -13.54 -20.94 -26.05
CA GLU A 251 -14.37 -21.27 -27.21
C GLU A 251 -15.01 -22.68 -27.10
N THR A 252 -14.38 -23.60 -26.36
CA THR A 252 -14.85 -24.99 -26.22
C THR A 252 -15.94 -25.20 -25.16
N ALA A 253 -16.28 -24.16 -24.38
CA ALA A 253 -17.17 -24.25 -23.22
C ALA A 253 -18.48 -23.46 -23.40
N VAL A 254 -18.99 -23.35 -24.63
CA VAL A 254 -20.38 -22.94 -24.84
C VAL A 254 -21.25 -24.19 -24.71
N PRO A 255 -22.15 -24.31 -23.71
CA PRO A 255 -23.12 -25.38 -23.71
C PRO A 255 -24.02 -25.21 -24.94
N ALA A 256 -24.14 -26.27 -25.74
CA ALA A 256 -25.13 -26.35 -26.79
C ALA A 256 -26.50 -26.06 -26.17
N VAL A 257 -27.17 -25.01 -26.66
CA VAL A 257 -28.59 -24.73 -26.40
C VAL A 257 -29.41 -25.48 -27.42
#